data_AF-A0A1I3Z0J9-F1
#
_entry.id   AF-A0A1I3Z0J9-F1
#
_cell.length_a   1.000
_cell.length_b   1.000
_cell.length_c   1.000
_cell.angle_alpha   90.00
_cell.angle_beta   90.00
_cell.angle_gamma   90.00
#
_symmetry.space_group_name_H-M   'P 1'
#
loop_
_entity.id
_entity.type
_entity.pdbx_description
1 polymer ?
#
loop_
_entity_poly.entity_id
_entity_poly.type
_entity_poly.pdbx_seq_one_letter_code
_entity_poly.pdbx_strand_id
1 'polypeptide(L)'
;MSSQFEFLDKHYCATDQSQVAAQVVFERHGPFPRARTAVVVYAIDWNEWTEAIAQVVRAYSDRSAGSRAGTAVLDVNAKQWRIVLTGMRFVSAGRYSQGSGTAYRVNEYRDGTIQLKASAVGHPPQLGEIVHFEHLSGTLVGPVELPQA
;
A
#
# COMPACT_ATOMS: atom_id res chain seq x y z
N MET A 1 -0.03 -2.47 23.33
CA MET A 1 0.34 -3.51 22.35
C MET A 1 0.33 -2.83 21.00
N SER A 2 1.44 -2.87 20.26
CA SER A 2 1.50 -2.40 18.88
C SER A 2 0.63 -3.32 18.02
N SER A 3 -0.28 -2.74 17.22
CA SER A 3 -1.07 -3.51 16.25
C SER A 3 -0.13 -4.00 15.15
N GLN A 4 -0.33 -5.23 14.65
CA GLN A 4 0.44 -5.75 13.51
C GLN A 4 0.35 -4.87 12.25
N PHE A 5 -0.62 -3.93 12.22
CA PHE A 5 -0.87 -2.98 11.15
C PHE A 5 -0.36 -1.56 11.45
N GLU A 6 0.29 -1.30 12.59
CA GLU A 6 0.73 0.05 12.97
C GLU A 6 1.59 0.72 11.89
N PHE A 7 2.48 -0.05 11.25
CA PHE A 7 3.29 0.41 10.12
C PHE A 7 2.46 0.97 8.95
N LEU A 8 1.23 0.46 8.73
CA LEU A 8 0.38 0.85 7.60
C LEU A 8 -0.34 2.18 7.79
N ASP A 9 -0.41 2.71 9.01
CA ASP A 9 -1.12 3.97 9.25
C ASP A 9 -0.51 5.12 8.42
N LYS A 10 0.82 5.12 8.24
CA LYS A 10 1.52 6.09 7.38
C LYS A 10 1.21 5.95 5.88
N HIS A 11 0.58 4.86 5.47
CA HIS A 11 0.14 4.59 4.10
C HIS A 11 -1.38 4.65 3.96
N TYR A 12 -2.12 5.00 5.01
CA TYR A 12 -3.56 5.10 5.01
C TYR A 12 -4.04 6.55 4.99
N CYS A 13 -5.13 6.82 4.27
CA CYS A 13 -5.89 8.05 4.39
C CYS A 13 -7.39 7.76 4.32
N ALA A 14 -8.12 8.11 5.38
CA ALA A 14 -9.57 7.98 5.48
C ALA A 14 -10.26 9.08 4.64
N THR A 15 -10.23 8.94 3.32
CA THR A 15 -10.86 9.85 2.37
C THR A 15 -11.20 9.15 1.07
N ASP A 16 -12.18 9.65 0.35
CA ASP A 16 -12.48 9.26 -1.03
C ASP A 16 -11.90 10.24 -2.07
N GLN A 17 -11.29 11.34 -1.61
CA GLN A 17 -10.80 12.42 -2.45
C GLN A 17 -9.29 12.29 -2.70
N SER A 18 -8.88 12.20 -3.96
CA SER A 18 -7.47 12.04 -4.30
C SER A 18 -6.62 13.27 -3.96
N GLN A 19 -7.21 14.47 -3.92
CA GLN A 19 -6.54 15.70 -3.48
C GLN A 19 -6.12 15.63 -2.01
N VAL A 20 -7.02 15.17 -1.13
CA VAL A 20 -6.73 14.99 0.29
C VAL A 20 -5.65 13.92 0.49
N ALA A 21 -5.76 12.80 -0.22
CA ALA A 21 -4.75 11.75 -0.17
C ALA A 21 -3.38 12.24 -0.67
N ALA A 22 -3.35 13.04 -1.74
CA ALA A 22 -2.13 13.63 -2.28
C ALA A 22 -1.46 14.59 -1.31
N GLN A 23 -2.24 15.43 -0.62
CA GLN A 23 -1.74 16.30 0.45
C GLN A 23 -1.10 15.47 1.57
N VAL A 24 -1.76 14.40 2.01
CA VAL A 24 -1.23 13.51 3.05
C VAL A 24 0.08 12.83 2.62
N VAL A 25 0.18 12.36 1.37
CA VAL A 25 1.46 11.83 0.85
C VAL A 25 2.55 12.89 0.91
N PHE A 26 2.24 14.11 0.49
CA PHE A 26 3.19 15.22 0.49
C PHE A 26 3.69 15.55 1.89
N GLU A 27 2.78 15.67 2.87
CA GLU A 27 3.13 15.95 4.26
C GLU A 27 4.00 14.84 4.89
N ARG A 28 3.73 13.57 4.56
CA ARG A 28 4.46 12.43 5.13
C ARG A 28 5.82 12.18 4.49
N HIS A 29 5.96 12.42 3.19
CA HIS A 29 7.14 12.03 2.42
C HIS A 29 7.95 13.21 1.86
N GLY A 30 7.40 14.42 1.93
CA GLY A 30 8.01 15.64 1.41
C GLY A 30 8.26 15.61 -0.10
N PRO A 31 9.05 16.58 -0.62
CA PRO A 31 9.32 16.73 -2.05
C PRO A 31 10.38 15.74 -2.60
N PHE A 32 10.99 14.92 -1.75
CA PHE A 32 12.07 14.00 -2.13
C PHE A 32 11.77 12.51 -1.81
N PRO A 33 10.65 11.96 -2.29
CA PRO A 33 10.24 10.61 -1.93
C PRO A 33 11.14 9.54 -2.56
N ARG A 34 11.38 8.45 -1.80
CA ARG A 34 11.82 7.18 -2.39
C ARG A 34 10.66 6.62 -3.21
N ALA A 35 10.85 6.57 -4.54
CA ALA A 35 9.85 6.05 -5.48
C ALA A 35 9.32 4.68 -5.03
N ARG A 36 8.04 4.41 -5.32
CA ARG A 36 7.26 3.22 -4.93
C ARG A 36 6.85 3.08 -3.47
N THR A 37 7.58 3.69 -2.54
CA THR A 37 7.26 3.65 -1.10
C THR A 37 6.53 4.88 -0.58
N ALA A 38 6.59 6.00 -1.30
CA ALA A 38 5.86 7.22 -0.96
C ALA A 38 4.44 7.17 -1.52
N VAL A 39 3.63 6.34 -0.89
CA VAL A 39 2.28 5.97 -1.35
C VAL A 39 1.31 6.09 -0.21
N VAL A 40 0.10 6.56 -0.52
CA VAL A 40 -1.06 6.49 0.37
C VAL A 40 -2.20 5.83 -0.38
N VAL A 41 -2.80 4.84 0.27
CA VAL A 41 -4.05 4.18 -0.13
C VAL A 41 -5.21 4.98 0.44
N TYR A 42 -6.23 5.17 -0.38
CA TYR A 42 -7.45 5.91 -0.04
C TYR A 42 -8.66 5.23 -0.70
N ALA A 43 -9.85 5.74 -0.43
CA ALA A 43 -11.12 5.18 -0.89
C ALA A 43 -11.34 3.72 -0.48
N ILE A 44 -10.89 3.39 0.74
CA ILE A 44 -11.12 2.12 1.43
C ILE A 44 -11.15 2.39 2.93
N ASP A 45 -12.04 1.71 3.66
CA ASP A 45 -12.07 1.79 5.11
C ASP A 45 -10.89 1.05 5.74
N TRP A 46 -10.36 1.54 6.87
CA TRP A 46 -9.24 0.89 7.58
C TRP A 46 -9.54 -0.58 7.94
N ASN A 47 -10.75 -0.83 8.44
CA ASN A 47 -11.18 -2.18 8.80
C ASN A 47 -11.31 -3.07 7.56
N GLU A 48 -11.82 -2.55 6.45
CA GLU A 48 -11.90 -3.28 5.19
C GLU A 48 -10.50 -3.63 4.67
N TRP A 49 -9.56 -2.67 4.72
CA TRP A 49 -8.20 -2.89 4.25
C TRP A 49 -7.45 -3.94 5.09
N THR A 50 -7.50 -3.81 6.41
CA THR A 50 -6.85 -4.75 7.32
C THR A 50 -7.46 -6.16 7.26
N GLU A 51 -8.78 -6.25 7.09
CA GLU A 51 -9.47 -7.52 6.89
C GLU A 51 -9.12 -8.17 5.54
N ALA A 52 -8.99 -7.38 4.47
CA ALA A 52 -8.51 -7.89 3.17
C ALA A 52 -7.11 -8.53 3.27
N ILE A 53 -6.19 -7.89 4.02
CA ILE A 53 -4.86 -8.46 4.29
C ILE A 53 -4.98 -9.78 5.05
N ALA A 54 -5.75 -9.79 6.13
CA ALA A 54 -5.92 -10.99 6.95
C ALA A 54 -6.59 -12.14 6.17
N GLN A 55 -7.59 -11.83 5.35
CA GLN A 55 -8.29 -12.81 4.51
C GLN A 55 -7.35 -13.45 3.50
N VAL A 56 -6.48 -12.69 2.86
CA VAL A 56 -5.51 -13.21 1.88
C VAL A 56 -4.52 -14.18 2.55
N VAL A 57 -4.07 -13.88 3.77
CA VAL A 57 -3.21 -14.78 4.56
C VAL A 57 -3.97 -16.05 4.99
N ARG A 58 -5.20 -15.91 5.51
CA ARG A 58 -6.04 -17.07 5.89
C ARG A 58 -6.31 -17.99 4.70
N ALA A 59 -6.63 -17.41 3.54
CA ALA A 59 -6.91 -18.18 2.32
C ALA A 59 -5.72 -19.05 1.90
N TYR A 60 -4.49 -18.56 2.05
CA TYR A 60 -3.27 -19.34 1.84
C TYR A 60 -3.15 -20.48 2.85
N SER A 61 -3.28 -20.18 4.15
CA SER A 61 -3.13 -21.15 5.23
C SER A 61 -4.16 -22.28 5.16
N ASP A 62 -5.39 -21.96 4.76
CA ASP A 62 -6.49 -22.92 4.64
C ASP A 62 -6.44 -23.72 3.31
N ARG A 63 -5.46 -23.45 2.44
CA ARG A 63 -5.37 -24.02 1.07
C ARG A 63 -6.67 -23.87 0.26
N SER A 64 -7.44 -22.82 0.57
CA SER A 64 -8.73 -22.55 -0.04
C SER A 64 -8.59 -22.04 -1.49
N ALA A 65 -9.70 -22.01 -2.24
CA ALA A 65 -9.74 -21.28 -3.50
C ALA A 65 -9.34 -19.82 -3.26
N GLY A 66 -8.38 -19.30 -4.03
CA GLY A 66 -7.68 -18.05 -3.74
C GLY A 66 -8.58 -16.85 -3.39
N SER A 67 -8.02 -15.89 -2.65
CA SER A 67 -8.76 -14.68 -2.27
C SER A 67 -8.97 -13.76 -3.48
N ARG A 68 -10.18 -13.20 -3.61
CA ARG A 68 -10.47 -12.17 -4.61
C ARG A 68 -9.74 -10.85 -4.34
N ALA A 69 -9.36 -10.60 -3.09
CA ALA A 69 -8.64 -9.37 -2.70
C ALA A 69 -7.15 -9.40 -3.10
N GLY A 70 -6.60 -10.59 -3.37
CA GLY A 70 -5.20 -10.74 -3.75
C GLY A 70 -4.60 -12.08 -3.36
N THR A 71 -3.27 -12.13 -3.21
CA THR A 71 -2.52 -13.37 -2.93
C THR A 71 -1.51 -13.19 -1.81
N ALA A 72 -1.32 -14.22 -1.00
CA ALA A 72 -0.22 -14.31 -0.05
C ALA A 72 0.65 -15.49 -0.43
N VAL A 73 1.95 -15.33 -0.26
CA VAL A 73 2.91 -16.43 -0.30
C VAL A 73 3.84 -16.32 0.88
N LEU A 74 4.23 -17.47 1.40
CA LEU A 74 5.21 -17.56 2.46
C LEU A 74 6.60 -17.75 1.85
N ASP A 75 7.62 -17.15 2.44
CA ASP A 75 8.99 -17.40 2.03
C ASP A 75 9.43 -18.85 2.32
N VAL A 76 10.55 -19.26 1.73
CA VAL A 76 11.05 -20.65 1.82
C VAL A 76 11.30 -21.12 3.26
N ASN A 77 11.54 -20.18 4.17
CA ASN A 77 11.84 -20.47 5.58
C ASN A 77 10.60 -20.38 6.48
N ALA A 78 9.43 -20.09 5.93
CA ALA A 78 8.20 -19.90 6.67
C ALA A 78 8.21 -18.73 7.69
N LYS A 79 9.04 -17.71 7.48
CA LYS A 79 9.25 -16.58 8.41
C LYS A 79 8.66 -15.27 7.93
N GLN A 80 8.40 -15.12 6.64
CA GLN A 80 7.92 -13.87 6.07
C GLN A 80 6.80 -14.10 5.06
N TRP A 81 5.74 -13.31 5.19
CA TRP A 81 4.70 -13.17 4.19
C TRP A 81 5.10 -12.15 3.15
N ARG A 82 4.84 -12.49 1.88
CA ARG A 82 4.65 -11.52 0.80
C ARG A 82 3.18 -11.52 0.44
N ILE A 83 2.52 -10.39 0.67
CA ILE A 83 1.09 -10.22 0.44
C ILE A 83 0.93 -9.20 -0.67
N VAL A 84 0.13 -9.55 -1.68
CA VAL A 84 -0.21 -8.69 -2.80
C VAL A 84 -1.70 -8.45 -2.74
N LEU A 85 -2.12 -7.19 -2.72
CA LEU A 85 -3.52 -6.79 -2.83
C LEU A 85 -3.76 -6.09 -4.16
N THR A 86 -4.93 -6.30 -4.73
CA THR A 86 -5.34 -5.76 -6.04
C THR A 86 -6.62 -4.94 -5.95
N GLY A 87 -6.91 -4.12 -6.97
CA GLY A 87 -8.12 -3.29 -6.99
C GLY A 87 -8.03 -2.03 -6.13
N MET A 88 -6.83 -1.66 -5.68
CA MET A 88 -6.62 -0.56 -4.75
C MET A 88 -6.65 0.81 -5.46
N ARG A 89 -7.12 1.84 -4.76
CA ARG A 89 -6.88 3.24 -5.16
C ARG A 89 -5.75 3.80 -4.33
N PHE A 90 -4.77 4.41 -4.98
CA PHE A 90 -3.64 5.00 -4.29
C PHE A 90 -3.09 6.21 -5.03
N VAL A 91 -2.45 7.09 -4.29
CA VAL A 91 -1.61 8.16 -4.81
C VAL A 91 -0.16 7.81 -4.56
N SER A 92 0.72 8.10 -5.51
CA SER A 92 2.17 7.93 -5.36
C SER A 92 2.88 9.22 -5.67
N ALA A 93 3.75 9.64 -4.76
CA ALA A 93 4.66 10.74 -4.98
C ALA A 93 5.96 10.27 -5.64
N GLY A 94 6.47 11.08 -6.56
CA GLY A 94 7.70 10.78 -7.27
C GLY A 94 8.41 12.04 -7.75
N ARG A 95 9.70 11.88 -8.03
CA ARG A 95 10.51 12.86 -8.74
C ARG A 95 10.54 12.48 -10.22
N TYR A 96 10.15 13.41 -11.08
CA TYR A 96 10.14 13.25 -12.53
C TYR A 96 11.14 14.23 -13.14
N SER A 97 11.93 13.78 -14.10
CA SER A 97 12.77 14.66 -14.90
C SER A 97 11.89 15.50 -15.84
N GLN A 98 12.05 16.82 -15.79
CA GLN A 98 11.37 17.73 -16.70
C GLN A 98 12.38 18.76 -17.21
N GLY A 99 12.86 18.56 -18.45
CA GLY A 99 13.91 19.40 -19.03
C GLY A 99 15.21 19.36 -18.22
N SER A 100 15.71 20.53 -17.82
CA SER A 100 16.92 20.69 -16.98
C SER A 100 16.66 20.56 -15.47
N GLY A 101 15.43 20.31 -15.05
CA GLY A 101 15.02 20.27 -13.64
C GLY A 101 14.42 18.94 -13.20
N THR A 102 14.29 18.78 -11.88
CA THR A 102 13.45 17.73 -11.29
C THR A 102 12.16 18.33 -10.79
N ALA A 103 11.03 17.84 -11.27
CA ALA A 103 9.71 18.22 -10.77
C ALA A 103 9.21 17.14 -9.80
N TYR A 104 8.70 17.58 -8.65
CA TYR A 104 7.91 16.72 -7.79
C TYR A 104 6.49 16.60 -8.35
N ARG A 105 5.93 15.40 -8.32
CA ARG A 105 4.54 15.16 -8.73
C ARG A 105 3.94 14.04 -7.91
N VAL A 106 2.68 14.20 -7.55
CA VAL A 106 1.82 13.13 -7.04
C VAL A 106 0.91 12.68 -8.16
N ASN A 107 0.87 11.39 -8.43
CA ASN A 107 -0.03 10.79 -9.41
C ASN A 107 -1.08 9.94 -8.71
N GLU A 108 -2.32 10.02 -9.20
CA GLU A 108 -3.41 9.11 -8.83
C GLU A 108 -3.36 7.85 -9.69
N TYR A 109 -3.61 6.72 -9.04
CA TYR A 109 -3.74 5.41 -9.66
C TYR A 109 -5.01 4.71 -9.18
N ARG A 110 -5.64 3.98 -10.11
CA ARG A 110 -6.78 3.09 -9.85
C ARG A 110 -6.46 1.67 -10.30
N ASP A 111 -7.32 0.72 -9.93
CA ASP A 111 -7.14 -0.72 -10.22
C ASP A 111 -5.73 -1.20 -9.81
N GLY A 112 -5.27 -0.64 -8.70
CA GLY A 112 -3.89 -0.68 -8.25
C GLY A 112 -3.52 -2.01 -7.61
N THR A 113 -2.23 -2.35 -7.74
CA THR A 113 -1.62 -3.48 -7.04
C THR A 113 -0.59 -2.97 -6.05
N ILE A 114 -0.74 -3.35 -4.78
CA ILE A 114 0.20 -3.04 -3.70
C ILE A 114 0.84 -4.32 -3.19
N GLN A 115 2.03 -4.19 -2.61
CA GLN A 115 2.75 -5.28 -1.96
C GLN A 115 3.06 -4.91 -0.52
N LEU A 116 2.87 -5.88 0.36
CA LEU A 116 3.18 -5.84 1.77
C LEU A 116 4.19 -6.95 2.10
N LYS A 117 5.09 -6.68 3.04
CA LYS A 117 5.84 -7.74 3.72
C LYS A 117 5.53 -7.72 5.20
N ALA A 118 5.26 -8.90 5.75
CA ALA A 118 4.97 -9.07 7.16
C ALA A 118 5.74 -10.26 7.73
N SER A 119 6.07 -10.21 9.02
CA SER A 119 6.55 -11.41 9.73
C SER A 119 5.47 -12.48 9.76
N ALA A 120 5.88 -13.74 9.79
CA ALA A 120 4.98 -14.86 10.03
C ALA A 120 5.19 -15.38 11.46
N VAL A 121 4.09 -15.67 12.15
CA VAL A 121 4.11 -16.11 13.55
C VAL A 121 3.28 -17.38 13.74
N GLY A 122 3.64 -18.21 14.73
CA GLY A 122 2.88 -19.42 15.06
C GLY A 122 3.06 -20.61 14.11
N HIS A 123 2.37 -21.71 14.43
CA HIS A 123 2.31 -22.95 13.66
C HIS A 123 0.87 -23.51 13.72
N PRO A 124 0.05 -23.42 12.65
CA PRO A 124 0.38 -22.96 11.30
C PRO A 124 0.72 -21.46 11.22
N PRO A 125 1.46 -21.00 10.19
CA PRO A 125 1.84 -19.60 10.04
C PRO A 125 0.62 -18.67 9.99
N GLN A 126 0.68 -17.61 10.79
CA GLN A 126 -0.30 -16.52 10.88
C GLN A 126 0.36 -15.19 10.52
N LEU A 127 -0.47 -14.16 10.28
CA LEU A 127 -0.01 -12.80 10.02
C LEU A 127 0.65 -12.23 11.30
N GLY A 128 1.90 -11.82 11.18
CA GLY A 128 2.60 -11.00 12.16
C GLY A 128 2.69 -9.55 11.73
N GLU A 129 3.64 -8.82 12.31
CA GLU A 129 3.86 -7.39 12.06
C GLU A 129 4.21 -7.10 10.60
N ILE A 130 3.54 -6.09 10.02
CA ILE A 130 3.86 -5.53 8.71
C ILE A 130 5.07 -4.62 8.83
N VAL A 131 6.08 -4.87 8.00
CA VAL A 131 7.38 -4.17 8.05
C VAL A 131 7.71 -3.43 6.77
N HIS A 132 6.94 -3.66 5.70
CA HIS A 132 7.18 -3.03 4.40
C HIS A 132 5.91 -2.88 3.59
N PHE A 133 5.85 -1.80 2.82
CA PHE A 133 4.77 -1.48 1.88
C PHE A 133 5.33 -0.76 0.66
N GLU A 134 4.87 -1.15 -0.51
CA GLU A 134 5.14 -0.46 -1.78
C GLU A 134 3.99 -0.69 -2.77
N HIS A 135 3.84 0.20 -3.75
CA HIS A 135 3.00 -0.09 -4.92
C HIS A 135 3.80 -0.88 -5.97
N LEU A 136 3.12 -1.75 -6.71
CA LEU A 136 3.70 -2.49 -7.84
C LEU A 136 3.28 -1.87 -9.16
N SER A 137 1.97 -1.71 -9.37
CA SER A 137 1.38 -1.24 -10.63
C SER A 137 0.01 -0.61 -10.38
N GLY A 138 -0.54 0.05 -11.39
CA GLY A 138 -1.88 0.61 -11.38
C GLY A 138 -2.15 1.38 -12.67
N THR A 139 -3.42 1.60 -12.98
CA THR A 139 -3.82 2.44 -14.10
C THR A 139 -3.62 3.90 -13.70
N LEU A 140 -2.71 4.60 -14.38
CA LEU A 140 -2.48 6.03 -14.16
C LEU A 140 -3.76 6.80 -14.53
N VAL A 141 -4.32 7.50 -13.55
CA VAL A 141 -5.42 8.44 -13.77
C VAL A 141 -4.86 9.79 -14.21
N GLY A 142 -3.81 10.26 -13.54
CA GLY A 142 -3.13 11.50 -13.88
C GLY A 142 -2.42 12.15 -12.70
N PRO A 143 -1.78 13.31 -12.90
CA PRO A 143 -1.27 14.14 -11.82
C PRO A 143 -2.42 14.66 -10.95
N VAL A 144 -2.21 14.72 -9.64
CA VAL A 144 -3.09 15.40 -8.69
C VAL A 144 -2.50 16.77 -8.39
N GLU A 145 -3.30 17.83 -8.55
CA GLU A 145 -2.91 19.17 -8.13
C GLU A 145 -2.88 19.23 -6.60
N LEU A 146 -1.72 19.61 -6.06
CA LEU A 146 -1.62 19.94 -4.64
C LEU A 146 -2.18 21.35 -4.43
N PRO A 147 -2.94 21.59 -3.35
CA PRO A 147 -3.35 22.94 -2.98
C PRO A 147 -2.12 23.84 -2.91
N GLN A 148 -2.19 25.03 -3.53
CA GLN A 148 -1.18 26.04 -3.29
C GLN A 148 -1.26 26.45 -1.83
N ALA A 149 -0.13 26.35 -1.11
CA ALA A 149 0.00 26.79 0.27
C ALA A 149 -0.19 28.31 0.40
#